data_AF-X1CGR6-F1
#
_entry.id   AF-X1CGR6-F1
#
_cell.length_a   1.000
_cell.length_b   1.000
_cell.length_c   1.000
_cell.angle_alpha   90.00
_cell.angle_beta   90.00
_cell.angle_gamma   90.00
#
_symmetry.space_group_name_H-M   'P 1'
#
loop_
_entity.id
_entity.type
_entity.pdbx_description
1 polymer ?
#
loop_
_entity_poly.entity_id
_entity_poly.type
_entity_poly.pdbx_seq_one_letter_code
_entity_poly.pdbx_strand_id
1 'polypeptide(L)'
;IRLNCSINMAYDKKVIYKKALQVVERDGVYFLSDVIALVGIASSTWYQLFPTDSSETVTIKERMIEKRVDAKSTVLRNWKESDNATLQMGFMKIIANESQFDRLNGTKQKIEHSGEITISPKEWID
;
A
#
# COMPACT_ATOMS: atom_id res chain seq x y z
N ILE A 1 7.28 -13.52 -42.05
CA ILE A 1 8.51 -13.48 -41.22
C ILE A 1 8.11 -12.87 -39.87
N ARG A 2 7.83 -13.69 -38.85
CA ARG A 2 7.59 -13.18 -37.49
C ARG A 2 8.94 -12.81 -36.91
N LEU A 3 9.18 -11.52 -36.70
CA LEU A 3 10.33 -11.04 -35.95
C LEU A 3 10.18 -11.56 -34.51
N ASN A 4 10.85 -12.67 -34.20
CA ASN A 4 11.29 -12.97 -32.84
C ASN A 4 12.29 -11.87 -32.48
N CYS A 5 11.76 -10.74 -32.02
CA CYS A 5 12.54 -9.72 -31.35
C CYS A 5 12.99 -10.35 -30.03
N SER A 6 14.17 -10.96 -30.03
CA SER A 6 14.88 -11.30 -28.81
C SER A 6 15.07 -10.00 -28.04
N ILE A 7 14.16 -9.70 -27.11
CA ILE A 7 14.35 -8.63 -26.12
C ILE A 7 15.45 -9.12 -25.19
N ASN A 8 16.68 -9.08 -25.66
CA ASN A 8 17.85 -9.25 -24.84
C ASN A 8 18.02 -7.93 -24.08
N MET A 9 17.13 -7.72 -23.10
CA MET A 9 17.23 -6.61 -22.19
C MET A 9 18.53 -6.84 -21.40
N ALA A 10 19.55 -6.05 -21.73
CA ALA A 10 20.91 -6.10 -21.19
C ALA A 10 21.01 -5.71 -19.70
N TYR A 11 19.96 -5.97 -18.93
CA TYR A 11 19.86 -5.66 -17.53
C TYR A 11 20.25 -6.88 -16.69
N ASP A 12 21.31 -6.74 -15.90
CA ASP A 12 21.67 -7.76 -14.92
C ASP A 12 20.63 -7.78 -13.80
N LYS A 13 19.84 -8.86 -13.76
CA LYS A 13 18.80 -9.10 -12.74
C LYS A 13 19.36 -8.96 -11.33
N LYS A 14 20.58 -9.45 -11.07
CA LYS A 14 21.20 -9.40 -9.75
C LYS A 14 21.51 -7.97 -9.32
N VAL A 15 21.97 -7.15 -10.27
CA VAL A 15 22.26 -5.73 -10.03
C VAL A 15 20.98 -4.97 -9.72
N ILE A 16 19.91 -5.19 -10.49
CA ILE A 16 18.62 -4.53 -10.25
C ILE A 16 18.03 -4.94 -8.90
N TYR A 17 18.05 -6.24 -8.58
CA TYR A 17 17.55 -6.73 -7.31
C TYR A 17 18.32 -6.13 -6.12
N LYS A 18 19.65 -6.08 -6.20
CA LYS A 18 20.49 -5.45 -5.17
C LYS A 18 20.18 -3.96 -5.00
N LYS A 19 19.98 -3.22 -6.10
CA LYS A 19 19.57 -1.81 -6.05
C LYS A 19 18.19 -1.66 -5.41
N ALA A 20 17.23 -2.52 -5.75
CA ALA A 20 15.90 -2.50 -5.15
C ALA A 20 15.96 -2.72 -3.64
N LEU A 21 16.74 -3.69 -3.16
CA LEU A 21 16.96 -3.89 -1.72
C LEU A 21 17.59 -2.66 -1.05
N GLN A 22 18.58 -2.02 -1.67
CA GLN A 22 19.17 -0.79 -1.14
C GLN A 22 18.17 0.37 -1.07
N VAL A 23 17.25 0.47 -2.03
CA VAL A 23 16.18 1.47 -2.04
C VAL A 23 15.17 1.19 -0.94
N VAL A 24 14.78 -0.06 -0.74
CA VAL A 24 13.83 -0.47 0.31
C VAL A 24 14.38 -0.24 1.72
N GLU A 25 15.70 -0.35 1.90
CA GLU A 25 16.34 -0.04 3.17
C GLU A 25 16.44 1.47 3.46
N ARG A 26 16.29 2.34 2.46
CA ARG A 26 16.22 3.78 2.68
C ARG A 26 14.86 4.17 3.26
N ASP A 27 14.87 5.11 4.19
CA ASP A 27 13.64 5.63 4.77
C ASP A 27 12.78 6.34 3.73
N GLY A 28 11.45 6.19 3.86
CA GLY A 28 10.47 6.91 3.05
C GLY A 28 9.93 6.17 1.83
N VAL A 29 10.32 4.91 1.60
CA VAL A 29 9.78 4.10 0.48
C VAL A 29 8.74 3.13 0.99
N TYR A 30 7.48 3.35 0.61
CA TYR A 30 6.36 2.52 1.07
C TYR A 30 5.72 1.72 -0.05
N PHE A 31 5.82 2.12 -1.32
CA PHE A 31 5.14 1.45 -2.44
C PHE A 31 6.13 0.86 -3.44
N LEU A 32 5.71 -0.21 -4.12
CA LEU A 32 6.57 -0.92 -5.06
C LEU A 32 6.81 -0.06 -6.30
N SER A 33 5.82 0.76 -6.68
CA SER A 33 5.95 1.81 -7.69
C SER A 33 7.15 2.72 -7.44
N ASP A 34 7.34 3.11 -6.18
CA ASP A 34 8.37 4.06 -5.79
C ASP A 34 9.74 3.38 -5.85
N VAL A 35 9.82 2.11 -5.41
CA VAL A 35 11.03 1.28 -5.57
C VAL A 35 11.42 1.19 -7.04
N ILE A 36 10.46 0.86 -7.91
CA ILE A 36 10.69 0.72 -9.36
C ILE A 36 11.20 2.03 -9.96
N ALA A 37 10.56 3.15 -9.62
CA ALA A 37 10.94 4.48 -10.08
C ALA A 37 12.35 4.88 -9.61
N LEU A 38 12.69 4.62 -8.35
CA LEU A 38 13.99 4.93 -7.75
C LEU A 38 15.12 4.02 -8.26
N VAL A 39 14.80 2.79 -8.64
CA VAL A 39 15.72 1.89 -9.34
C VAL A 39 16.00 2.37 -10.76
N GLY A 40 15.09 3.15 -11.34
CA GLY A 40 15.24 3.78 -12.65
C GLY A 40 14.83 2.90 -13.81
N ILE A 41 13.84 2.02 -13.62
CA ILE A 41 13.30 1.16 -14.69
C ILE A 41 11.80 1.36 -14.87
N ALA A 42 11.28 1.02 -16.05
CA ALA A 42 9.85 1.02 -16.29
C ALA A 42 9.16 -0.12 -15.52
N SER A 43 7.92 0.09 -15.08
CA SER A 43 7.13 -0.94 -14.40
C SER A 43 6.95 -2.21 -15.25
N SER A 44 6.77 -2.07 -16.56
CA SER A 44 6.69 -3.21 -17.49
C SER A 44 7.98 -4.04 -17.47
N THR A 45 9.15 -3.39 -17.49
CA THR A 45 10.47 -4.02 -17.38
C THR A 45 10.62 -4.74 -16.05
N TRP A 46 10.14 -4.15 -14.94
CA TRP A 46 10.16 -4.82 -13.64
C TRP A 46 9.42 -6.15 -13.68
N TYR A 47 8.14 -6.16 -14.09
CA TYR A 47 7.31 -7.37 -14.09
C TYR A 47 7.77 -8.43 -15.11
N GLN A 48 8.49 -8.03 -16.17
CA GLN A 48 9.15 -8.96 -17.07
C GLN A 48 10.39 -9.64 -16.44
N LEU A 49 11.16 -8.91 -15.63
CA LEU A 49 12.37 -9.43 -14.98
C LEU A 49 12.04 -10.23 -13.71
N PHE A 50 11.10 -9.71 -12.92
CA PHE A 50 10.61 -10.23 -11.65
C PHE A 50 9.07 -10.36 -11.71
N PRO A 51 8.56 -11.54 -12.09
CA PRO A 51 7.14 -11.82 -12.06
C PRO A 51 6.54 -11.59 -10.67
N THR A 52 5.24 -11.31 -10.60
CA THR A 52 4.52 -10.95 -9.35
C THR A 52 4.76 -11.92 -8.20
N ASP A 53 4.90 -13.21 -8.51
CA ASP A 53 5.05 -14.33 -7.58
C ASP A 53 6.50 -14.81 -7.45
N SER A 54 7.47 -14.08 -8.04
CA SER A 54 8.89 -14.36 -7.85
C SER A 54 9.28 -14.14 -6.39
N SER A 55 10.18 -14.99 -5.88
CA SER A 55 10.73 -14.88 -4.52
C SER A 55 11.24 -13.49 -4.21
N GLU A 56 11.92 -12.86 -5.17
CA GLU A 56 12.50 -11.52 -5.08
C GLU A 56 11.42 -10.46 -4.85
N THR A 57 10.32 -10.55 -5.60
CA THR A 57 9.19 -9.62 -5.46
C THR A 57 8.47 -9.81 -4.14
N VAL A 58 8.32 -11.06 -3.69
CA VAL A 58 7.71 -11.36 -2.38
C VAL A 58 8.57 -10.80 -1.25
N THR A 59 9.88 -11.06 -1.24
CA THR A 59 10.79 -10.55 -0.20
C THR A 59 10.80 -9.03 -0.14
N ILE A 60 10.80 -8.34 -1.27
CA ILE A 60 10.71 -6.87 -1.31
C ILE A 60 9.39 -6.38 -0.72
N LYS A 61 8.27 -7.01 -1.07
CA LYS A 61 6.95 -6.64 -0.54
C LYS A 61 6.87 -6.85 0.97
N GLU A 62 7.41 -7.96 1.48
CA GLU A 62 7.45 -8.27 2.92
C GLU A 62 8.25 -7.21 3.69
N ARG A 63 9.46 -6.89 3.23
CA ARG A 63 10.29 -5.81 3.80
C ARG A 63 9.55 -4.48 3.83
N MET A 64 8.83 -4.15 2.77
CA MET A 64 8.04 -2.91 2.72
C MET A 64 6.86 -2.93 3.70
N ILE A 65 6.23 -4.10 3.93
CA ILE A 65 5.16 -4.24 4.93
C ILE A 65 5.73 -4.00 6.33
N GLU A 66 6.88 -4.59 6.67
CA GLU A 66 7.59 -4.37 7.92
C GLU A 66 7.86 -2.88 8.14
N LYS A 67 8.48 -2.20 7.16
CA LYS A 67 8.75 -0.75 7.22
C LYS A 67 7.50 0.09 7.41
N ARG A 68 6.37 -0.26 6.77
CA ARG A 68 5.08 0.42 6.97
C ARG A 68 4.56 0.24 8.39
N VAL A 69 4.67 -0.96 8.95
CA VAL A 69 4.25 -1.25 10.33
C VAL A 69 5.13 -0.48 11.30
N ASP A 70 6.44 -0.46 11.09
CA ASP A 70 7.41 0.26 11.93
C ASP A 70 7.18 1.77 11.88
N ALA A 71 6.94 2.34 10.70
CA ALA A 71 6.62 3.75 10.54
C ALA A 71 5.32 4.12 11.27
N LYS A 72 4.26 3.31 11.12
CA LYS A 72 2.99 3.51 11.84
C LYS A 72 3.20 3.44 13.35
N SER A 73 3.91 2.43 13.83
CA SER A 73 4.22 2.24 15.26
C SER A 73 4.99 3.44 15.83
N THR A 74 5.99 3.93 15.09
CA THR A 74 6.78 5.11 15.47
C THR A 74 5.91 6.36 15.55
N VAL A 75 5.05 6.60 14.54
CA VAL A 75 4.12 7.73 14.56
C VAL A 75 3.16 7.65 15.75
N LEU A 76 2.60 6.47 16.02
CA LEU A 76 1.69 6.28 17.15
C LEU A 76 2.37 6.50 18.51
N ARG A 77 3.61 6.02 18.68
CA ARG A 77 4.42 6.32 19.87
C ARG A 77 4.63 7.81 20.04
N ASN A 78 5.02 8.50 18.96
CA ASN A 78 5.22 9.94 19.00
C ASN A 78 3.94 10.70 19.33
N TRP A 79 2.78 10.25 18.82
CA TRP A 79 1.49 10.88 19.13
C TRP A 79 1.09 10.71 20.59
N LYS A 80 1.36 9.52 21.15
CA LYS A 80 1.13 9.24 22.57
C LYS A 80 2.02 10.10 23.48
N GLU A 81 3.28 10.28 23.12
CA GLU A 81 4.27 11.03 23.92
C GLU A 81 4.22 12.55 23.70
N SER A 82 3.58 13.01 22.62
CA SER A 82 3.49 14.45 22.32
C SER A 82 2.57 15.20 23.30
N ASP A 83 2.90 16.46 23.61
CA ASP A 83 2.05 17.36 24.41
C ASP A 83 0.90 18.00 23.60
N ASN A 84 0.76 17.64 22.32
CA ASN A 84 -0.28 18.18 21.46
C ASN A 84 -1.58 17.37 21.66
N ALA A 85 -2.58 18.00 22.28
CA ALA A 85 -3.88 17.40 22.53
C ALA A 85 -4.56 16.84 21.26
N THR A 86 -4.33 17.44 20.09
CA THR A 86 -4.87 16.94 18.81
C THR A 86 -4.23 15.61 18.41
N LEU A 87 -2.91 15.45 18.58
CA LEU A 87 -2.22 14.20 18.26
C LEU A 87 -2.60 13.08 19.23
N GLN A 88 -2.69 13.39 20.53
CA GLN A 88 -3.18 12.45 21.54
C GLN A 88 -4.64 12.04 21.27
N MET A 89 -5.49 12.98 20.87
CA MET A 89 -6.87 12.71 20.48
C MET A 89 -6.92 11.80 19.24
N GLY A 90 -6.06 12.04 18.25
CA GLY A 90 -5.90 11.18 17.07
C GLY A 90 -5.47 9.76 17.45
N PHE A 91 -4.49 9.63 18.35
CA PHE A 91 -4.05 8.34 18.88
C PHE A 91 -5.20 7.60 19.58
N MET A 92 -5.94 8.29 20.46
CA MET A 92 -7.10 7.74 21.15
C MET A 92 -8.18 7.25 20.17
N LYS A 93 -8.43 7.98 19.08
CA LYS A 93 -9.38 7.55 18.03
C LYS A 93 -8.96 6.24 17.35
N ILE A 94 -7.66 6.00 17.19
CA ILE A 94 -7.15 4.80 16.53
C ILE A 94 -7.28 3.57 17.44
N ILE A 95 -7.07 3.72 18.75
CA ILE A 95 -7.11 2.60 19.71
C ILE A 95 -8.49 2.36 20.33
N ALA A 96 -9.40 3.32 20.22
CA ALA A 96 -10.72 3.27 20.82
C ALA A 96 -11.60 2.18 20.21
N ASN A 97 -12.39 1.52 21.06
CA ASN A 97 -13.50 0.69 20.60
C ASN A 97 -14.60 1.54 19.95
N GLU A 98 -15.50 0.95 19.16
CA GLU A 98 -16.56 1.68 18.45
C GLU A 98 -17.38 2.60 19.37
N SER A 99 -17.76 2.13 20.57
CA SER A 99 -18.50 2.93 21.55
C SER A 99 -17.71 4.11 22.12
N GLN A 100 -16.39 3.97 22.24
CA GLN A 100 -15.49 5.03 22.70
C GLN A 100 -15.22 6.03 21.56
N PHE A 101 -15.02 5.53 20.35
CA PHE A 101 -14.83 6.32 19.14
C PHE A 101 -16.05 7.21 18.86
N ASP A 102 -17.26 6.67 19.00
CA ASP A 102 -18.53 7.39 18.89
C ASP A 102 -18.63 8.57 19.88
N ARG A 103 -18.15 8.39 21.12
CA ARG A 103 -18.14 9.45 22.14
C ARG A 103 -17.04 10.48 21.89
N LEU A 104 -15.96 10.06 21.26
CA LEU A 104 -14.80 10.89 20.96
C LEU A 104 -15.03 11.78 19.73
N ASN A 105 -15.93 11.37 18.84
CA ASN A 105 -16.40 12.17 17.72
C ASN A 105 -17.68 12.91 18.12
N GLY A 106 -17.59 14.23 18.30
CA GLY A 106 -18.73 15.08 18.69
C GLY A 106 -19.88 15.17 17.69
N THR A 107 -19.74 14.58 16.50
CA THR A 107 -20.80 14.56 15.46
C THR A 107 -21.00 13.13 14.99
N LYS A 108 -22.14 12.55 15.36
CA LYS A 108 -22.53 11.19 14.99
C LYS A 108 -23.41 11.24 13.75
N GLN A 109 -22.85 10.96 12.57
CA GLN A 109 -23.64 10.67 11.37
C GLN A 109 -23.66 9.15 11.18
N LYS A 110 -24.69 8.49 11.70
CA LYS A 110 -24.96 7.08 11.40
C LYS A 110 -25.75 7.01 10.09
N ILE A 111 -25.13 6.52 9.03
CA ILE A 111 -25.82 6.17 7.78
C ILE A 111 -26.24 4.71 7.92
N GLU A 112 -27.47 4.48 8.37
CA GLU A 112 -28.07 3.15 8.36
C GLU A 112 -28.60 2.88 6.95
N HIS A 113 -27.92 2.03 6.18
CA HIS A 113 -28.40 1.62 4.87
C HIS A 113 -29.37 0.44 5.04
N SER A 114 -30.66 0.71 5.15
CA SER A 114 -31.72 -0.30 4.99
C SER A 114 -31.85 -0.62 3.49
N GLY A 115 -30.94 -1.46 2.99
CA GLY A 115 -30.90 -1.84 1.58
C GLY A 115 -32.08 -2.74 1.20
N GLU A 116 -33.25 -2.15 0.93
CA GLU A 116 -34.29 -2.82 0.17
C GLU A 116 -33.96 -2.67 -1.32
N ILE A 117 -33.39 -3.71 -1.92
CA ILE A 117 -33.10 -3.74 -3.35
C ILE A 117 -34.41 -4.05 -4.08
N THR A 118 -35.13 -3.01 -4.53
CA THR A 118 -36.27 -3.20 -5.43
C THR A 118 -35.75 -3.51 -6.83
N ILE A 119 -35.67 -4.79 -7.17
CA ILE A 119 -35.37 -5.24 -8.54
C ILE A 119 -36.65 -5.08 -9.36
N SER A 120 -36.78 -3.97 -10.09
CA SER A 120 -37.82 -3.83 -11.11
C SER A 120 -37.42 -4.66 -12.34
N PRO A 121 -38.24 -5.62 -12.80
CA PRO A 121 -37.96 -6.38 -14.02
C PRO A 121 -37.89 -5.42 -15.21
N LYS A 122 -36.75 -5.41 -15.92
CA LYS A 122 -36.62 -4.67 -17.18
C LYS A 122 -37.21 -5.53 -18.28
N GLU A 123 -38.34 -5.11 -18.84
CA GLU A 123 -38.88 -5.68 -20.07
C GLU A 123 -37.88 -5.38 -21.19
N TRP A 124 -37.32 -6.44 -21.78
CA TRP A 124 -36.56 -6.34 -23.01
C TRP A 124 -37.59 -6.34 -24.14
N ILE A 125 -37.73 -5.21 -24.84
CA ILE A 125 -38.52 -5.13 -26.07
C ILE A 125 -37.60 -5.59 -27.20
N ASP A 126 -38.02 -6.63 -27.92
CA ASP A 126 -37.35 -7.22 -29.09
C ASP A 126 -37.22 -6.24 -30.27
#